data_AF-A0A7K2EY06-F1
#
_entry.id   AF-A0A7K2EY06-F1
#
_cell.length_a   1.000
_cell.length_b   1.000
_cell.length_c   1.000
_cell.angle_alpha   90.00
_cell.angle_beta   90.00
_cell.angle_gamma   90.00
#
_symmetry.space_group_name_H-M   'P 1'
#
loop_
_entity.id
_entity.type
_entity.pdbx_description
1 polymer ?
#
loop_
_entity_poly.entity_id
_entity_poly.type
_entity_poly.pdbx_seq_one_letter_code
_entity_poly.pdbx_strand_id
1 'polypeptide(L)'
;MPKTVIHVFHDDDHSITTGTRVAQRIQEIAPEHDSSVEVFCMGPAQRRLTGGGADPEEAAAVYNRQIDELIAGGVPVGACVNAARADGSEAELLRRGLTLRVARDEYLRFTLEQATVITF
;
A
#
# COMPACT_ATOMS: atom_id res chain seq x y z
N MET A 1 18.50 -5.40 7.23
CA MET A 1 18.27 -5.26 5.78
C MET A 1 17.65 -3.89 5.54
N PRO A 2 18.19 -3.06 4.64
CA PRO A 2 17.57 -1.79 4.26
C PRO A 2 16.13 -2.00 3.80
N LYS A 3 15.24 -1.09 4.19
CA LYS A 3 13.82 -1.13 3.84
C LYS A 3 13.38 0.19 3.23
N THR A 4 12.67 0.09 2.11
CA THR A 4 11.92 1.22 1.54
C THR A 4 10.44 0.99 1.78
N VAL A 5 9.75 1.98 2.33
CA VAL A 5 8.29 1.99 2.48
C VAL A 5 7.72 2.96 1.46
N ILE A 6 6.90 2.44 0.55
CA ILE A 6 6.08 3.26 -0.32
C ILE A 6 4.77 3.55 0.42
N HIS A 7 4.66 4.77 0.92
CA HIS A 7 3.47 5.25 1.61
C HIS A 7 2.55 5.91 0.58
N VAL A 8 1.43 5.27 0.25
CA VAL A 8 0.43 5.81 -0.68
C VAL A 8 -0.70 6.43 0.15
N PHE A 9 -0.76 7.76 0.18
CA PHE A 9 -1.73 8.53 0.96
C PHE A 9 -2.74 9.26 0.07
N HIS A 10 -2.28 9.97 -0.96
CA HIS A 10 -3.15 10.74 -1.83
C HIS A 10 -3.92 9.82 -2.80
N ASP A 11 -5.18 10.16 -3.10
CA ASP A 11 -6.06 9.37 -3.96
C ASP A 11 -6.15 9.88 -5.40
N ASP A 12 -5.41 10.93 -5.75
CA ASP A 12 -5.33 11.37 -7.12
C ASP A 12 -4.70 10.28 -8.00
N ASP A 13 -5.13 10.24 -9.25
CA ASP A 13 -4.80 9.15 -10.19
C ASP A 13 -3.30 8.96 -10.37
N HIS A 14 -2.52 10.04 -10.33
CA HIS A 14 -1.07 9.96 -10.50
C HIS A 14 -0.39 9.38 -9.26
N SER A 15 -0.80 9.78 -8.07
CA SER A 15 -0.23 9.29 -6.82
C SER A 15 -0.50 7.80 -6.62
N ILE A 16 -1.75 7.35 -6.82
CA ILE A 16 -2.09 5.94 -6.62
C ILE A 16 -1.44 5.03 -7.66
N THR A 17 -1.35 5.45 -8.93
CA THR A 17 -0.74 4.61 -9.99
C THR A 17 0.79 4.64 -9.94
N THR A 18 1.39 5.80 -9.64
CA THR A 18 2.85 5.94 -9.62
C THR A 18 3.44 5.30 -8.36
N GLY A 19 2.83 5.51 -7.20
CA GLY A 19 3.33 4.94 -5.94
C GLY A 19 3.44 3.42 -6.01
N THR A 20 2.35 2.74 -6.36
CA THR A 20 2.37 1.27 -6.50
C THR A 20 3.27 0.80 -7.63
N ARG A 21 3.38 1.55 -8.75
CA ARG A 21 4.34 1.22 -9.80
C ARG A 21 5.78 1.30 -9.32
N VAL A 22 6.14 2.32 -8.54
CA VAL A 22 7.48 2.45 -7.94
C VAL A 22 7.78 1.28 -7.02
N ALA A 23 6.81 0.86 -6.18
CA ALA A 23 6.97 -0.31 -5.34
C ALA A 23 7.30 -1.57 -6.15
N GLN A 24 6.59 -1.81 -7.25
CA GLN A 24 6.85 -2.94 -8.16
C GLN A 24 8.28 -2.89 -8.74
N ARG A 25 8.72 -1.71 -9.20
CA ARG A 25 10.06 -1.54 -9.76
C ARG A 25 11.17 -1.74 -8.73
N ILE A 26 10.97 -1.32 -7.49
CA ILE A 26 11.93 -1.59 -6.41
C ILE A 26 11.97 -3.10 -6.14
N GLN A 27 10.81 -3.77 -6.06
CA GLN A 27 10.74 -5.21 -5.81
C GLN A 27 11.49 -6.04 -6.86
N GLU A 28 11.50 -5.62 -8.13
CA GLU A 28 12.22 -6.31 -9.22
C GLU A 28 13.72 -6.48 -8.95
N ILE A 29 14.35 -5.55 -8.22
CA ILE A 29 15.80 -5.53 -7.98
C ILE A 29 16.19 -5.64 -6.49
N ALA A 30 15.26 -5.41 -5.56
CA ALA A 30 15.54 -5.35 -4.14
C ALA A 30 16.24 -6.61 -3.58
N PRO A 31 15.86 -7.84 -3.99
CA PRO A 31 16.54 -9.06 -3.56
C PRO A 31 18.01 -9.16 -3.99
N GLU A 32 18.38 -8.59 -5.14
CA GLU A 32 19.77 -8.58 -5.64
C GLU A 32 20.69 -7.69 -4.78
N HIS A 33 20.10 -6.83 -3.97
CA HIS A 33 20.78 -5.84 -3.13
C HIS A 33 20.59 -6.09 -1.62
N ASP A 34 20.14 -7.27 -1.21
CA ASP A 34 19.82 -7.59 0.18
C ASP A 34 18.94 -6.50 0.83
N SER A 35 17.92 -6.05 0.09
CA SER A 35 16.98 -4.99 0.50
C SER A 35 15.53 -5.43 0.33
N SER A 36 14.60 -4.67 0.91
CA SER A 36 13.16 -4.96 0.81
C SER A 36 12.34 -3.71 0.55
N VAL A 37 11.18 -3.92 -0.08
CA VAL A 37 10.13 -2.92 -0.19
C VAL A 37 8.89 -3.37 0.58
N GLU A 38 8.19 -2.39 1.15
CA GLU A 38 6.91 -2.54 1.81
C GLU A 38 5.98 -1.43 1.30
N VAL A 39 4.67 -1.68 1.20
CA VAL A 39 3.68 -0.69 0.80
C VAL A 39 2.71 -0.43 1.95
N PHE A 40 2.47 0.84 2.25
CA PHE A 40 1.47 1.23 3.25
C PHE A 40 0.44 2.15 2.61
N CYS A 41 -0.78 1.64 2.44
CA CYS A 41 -1.90 2.38 1.86
C CYS A 41 -2.74 2.99 2.98
N MET A 42 -2.80 4.31 3.06
CA MET A 42 -3.48 5.03 4.14
C MET A 42 -4.33 6.17 3.59
N GLY A 43 -5.30 6.64 4.37
CA GLY A 43 -5.99 7.90 4.09
C GLY A 43 -6.89 7.78 2.86
N PRO A 44 -6.96 8.82 2.02
CA PRO A 44 -7.73 8.79 0.77
C PRO A 44 -7.42 7.58 -0.12
N ALA A 45 -6.14 7.25 -0.32
CA ALA A 45 -5.73 6.11 -1.16
C ALA A 45 -6.32 4.78 -0.69
N GLN A 46 -6.37 4.55 0.64
CA GLN A 46 -6.96 3.32 1.19
C GLN A 46 -8.43 3.14 0.78
N ARG A 47 -9.21 4.22 0.68
CA ARG A 47 -10.62 4.14 0.28
C ARG A 47 -10.79 3.66 -1.15
N ARG A 48 -9.80 3.92 -2.02
CA ARG A 48 -9.77 3.46 -3.41
C ARG A 48 -9.56 1.94 -3.52
N LEU A 49 -9.17 1.27 -2.44
CA LEU A 49 -9.06 -0.20 -2.39
C LEU A 49 -10.41 -0.92 -2.26
N THR A 50 -11.44 -0.24 -1.78
CA THR A 50 -12.75 -0.89 -1.52
C THR A 50 -13.93 -0.11 -2.09
N GLY A 51 -13.67 0.88 -2.95
CA GLY A 51 -14.69 1.70 -3.59
C GLY A 51 -15.51 0.93 -4.61
N GLY A 52 -16.74 0.55 -4.22
CA GLY A 52 -17.82 0.09 -5.11
C GLY A 52 -18.60 1.25 -5.74
N GLY A 53 -17.93 2.12 -6.48
CA GLY A 53 -18.57 3.13 -7.34
C GLY A 53 -18.88 2.52 -8.71
N ALA A 54 -20.03 2.85 -9.29
CA ALA A 54 -20.61 2.23 -10.49
C ALA A 54 -19.80 2.38 -11.81
N ASP A 55 -18.58 2.89 -11.77
CA ASP A 55 -17.58 2.78 -12.83
C ASP A 55 -16.18 2.74 -12.18
N PRO A 56 -15.31 1.78 -12.53
CA PRO A 56 -13.91 1.88 -12.17
C PRO A 56 -13.28 3.00 -12.99
N GLU A 57 -12.98 4.13 -12.35
CA GLU A 57 -11.99 5.06 -12.89
C GLU A 57 -10.70 4.26 -13.16
N GLU A 58 -10.16 4.34 -14.37
CA GLU A 58 -9.07 3.50 -14.87
C GLU A 58 -7.89 3.41 -13.89
N ALA A 59 -7.57 4.52 -13.23
CA ALA A 59 -6.52 4.59 -12.22
C ALA A 59 -6.81 3.73 -10.98
N ALA A 60 -8.06 3.66 -10.51
CA ALA A 60 -8.45 2.77 -9.41
C ALA A 60 -8.28 1.30 -9.80
N ALA A 61 -8.67 0.92 -11.03
CA ALA A 61 -8.48 -0.44 -11.52
C ALA A 61 -6.99 -0.81 -11.63
N VAL A 62 -6.16 0.11 -12.13
CA VAL A 62 -4.70 -0.05 -12.19
C VAL A 62 -4.10 -0.17 -10.79
N TYR A 63 -4.47 0.73 -9.87
CA TYR A 63 -4.00 0.73 -8.49
C TYR A 63 -4.34 -0.59 -7.79
N ASN A 64 -5.59 -1.05 -7.88
CA ASN A 64 -6.01 -2.30 -7.26
C ASN A 64 -5.28 -3.52 -7.84
N ARG A 65 -5.13 -3.60 -9.18
CA ARG A 65 -4.36 -4.67 -9.82
C ARG A 65 -2.91 -4.68 -9.36
N GLN A 66 -2.26 -3.52 -9.28
CA GLN A 66 -0.86 -3.43 -8.85
C GLN A 66 -0.67 -3.83 -7.39
N ILE A 67 -1.62 -3.49 -6.51
CA ILE A 67 -1.62 -3.94 -5.11
C ILE A 67 -1.74 -5.47 -5.04
N ASP A 68 -2.65 -6.06 -5.79
CA ASP A 68 -2.82 -7.52 -5.81
C ASP A 68 -1.56 -8.22 -6.36
N GLU A 69 -0.92 -7.67 -7.39
CA GLU A 69 0.36 -8.15 -7.94
C GLU A 69 1.50 -8.05 -6.92
N LEU A 70 1.58 -6.97 -6.13
CA LEU A 70 2.56 -6.81 -5.06
C LEU A 70 2.37 -7.85 -3.95
N ILE A 71 1.13 -8.04 -3.51
CA ILE A 71 0.78 -9.06 -2.51
C ILE A 71 1.13 -10.45 -3.02
N ALA A 72 0.78 -10.78 -4.27
CA ALA A 72 1.12 -12.06 -4.90
C ALA A 72 2.64 -12.25 -5.05
N GLY A 73 3.39 -11.17 -5.25
CA GLY A 73 4.86 -11.15 -5.27
C GLY A 73 5.52 -11.24 -3.90
N GLY A 74 4.75 -11.35 -2.82
CA GLY A 74 5.26 -11.44 -1.45
C GLY A 74 5.66 -10.10 -0.82
N VAL A 75 5.34 -8.97 -1.45
CA VAL A 75 5.56 -7.65 -0.86
C VAL A 75 4.54 -7.42 0.25
N PRO A 76 4.97 -7.07 1.47
CA PRO A 76 4.03 -6.70 2.52
C PRO A 76 3.25 -5.45 2.11
N VAL A 77 1.93 -5.56 2.08
CA VAL A 77 1.02 -4.42 1.84
C VAL A 77 0.12 -4.24 3.06
N GLY A 78 0.21 -3.06 3.67
CA GLY A 78 -0.54 -2.69 4.87
C GLY A 78 -1.57 -1.61 4.62
N ALA A 79 -2.58 -1.55 5.50
CA ALA A 79 -3.55 -0.46 5.55
C ALA A 79 -3.98 -0.13 6.99
N CYS A 80 -4.59 1.04 7.20
CA CYS A 80 -5.02 1.49 8.52
C CYS A 80 -6.30 0.77 8.97
N VAL A 81 -6.22 0.03 10.07
CA VAL A 81 -7.36 -0.71 10.66
C VAL A 81 -8.48 0.23 11.11
N ASN A 82 -8.14 1.41 11.64
CA ASN A 82 -9.15 2.36 12.12
C ASN A 82 -9.98 2.92 10.96
N ALA A 83 -9.33 3.24 9.83
CA ALA A 83 -10.02 3.69 8.62
C ALA A 83 -10.86 2.56 8.03
N ALA A 84 -10.31 1.34 7.96
CA ALA A 84 -11.02 0.17 7.46
C ALA A 84 -12.30 -0.13 8.26
N ARG A 85 -12.24 0.03 9.59
CA ARG A 85 -13.41 -0.13 10.46
C ARG A 85 -14.44 0.97 10.27
N ALA A 86 -13.99 2.23 10.16
CA ALA A 86 -14.88 3.36 9.92
C ALA A 86 -15.64 3.21 8.59
N ASP A 87 -14.98 2.68 7.56
CA ASP A 87 -15.53 2.49 6.22
C ASP A 87 -16.22 1.11 6.03
N GLY A 88 -16.23 0.25 7.06
CA GLY A 88 -16.82 -1.09 6.99
C GLY A 88 -16.08 -2.06 6.04
N SER A 89 -14.82 -1.77 5.70
CA SER A 89 -14.05 -2.46 4.67
C SER A 89 -13.00 -3.44 5.21
N GLU A 90 -12.94 -3.63 6.53
CA GLU A 90 -11.97 -4.51 7.22
C GLU A 90 -11.91 -5.93 6.63
N ALA A 91 -13.07 -6.58 6.47
CA ALA A 91 -13.15 -7.95 5.96
C ALA A 91 -12.66 -8.07 4.51
N GLU A 92 -12.98 -7.08 3.67
CA GLU A 92 -12.58 -7.07 2.26
C GLU A 92 -11.07 -6.88 2.10
N LEU A 93 -10.49 -5.92 2.82
CA LEU A 93 -9.05 -5.67 2.79
C LEU A 93 -8.25 -6.88 3.29
N LEU A 94 -8.71 -7.52 4.37
CA LEU A 94 -8.09 -8.76 4.87
C LEU A 94 -8.20 -9.90 3.87
N ARG A 95 -9.37 -10.08 3.24
CA ARG A 95 -9.60 -11.11 2.21
C ARG A 95 -8.67 -10.94 1.02
N ARG A 96 -8.33 -9.69 0.67
CA ARG A 96 -7.37 -9.35 -0.39
C ARG A 96 -5.91 -9.55 0.00
N GLY A 97 -5.61 -9.86 1.26
CA GLY A 97 -4.27 -10.13 1.75
C GLY A 97 -3.54 -8.92 2.35
N LEU A 98 -4.23 -7.79 2.54
CA LEU A 98 -3.63 -6.64 3.23
C LEU A 98 -3.51 -6.90 4.73
N THR A 99 -2.43 -6.41 5.33
CA THR A 99 -2.25 -6.42 6.78
C THR A 99 -2.84 -5.15 7.37
N LEU A 100 -3.81 -5.27 8.28
CA LEU A 100 -4.45 -4.12 8.92
C LEU A 100 -3.78 -3.79 10.26
N ARG A 101 -3.29 -2.55 10.39
CA ARG A 101 -2.54 -2.07 11.56
C ARG A 101 -2.94 -0.66 11.94
N VAL A 102 -2.61 -0.24 13.15
CA VAL A 102 -2.82 1.14 13.59
C VAL A 102 -1.73 2.01 12.98
N ALA A 103 -2.10 3.01 12.17
CA ALA A 103 -1.13 3.81 11.42
C ALA A 103 -0.05 4.50 12.28
N ARG A 104 -0.42 5.03 13.46
CA ARG A 104 0.56 5.62 14.40
C ARG A 104 1.67 4.65 14.75
N ASP A 105 1.33 3.38 14.96
CA ASP A 105 2.26 2.36 15.40
C ASP A 105 3.15 1.94 14.21
N GLU A 106 2.60 1.90 12.99
CA GLU A 106 3.35 1.69 11.75
C GLU A 106 4.37 2.80 11.48
N TYR A 107 4.00 4.07 11.62
CA TYR A 107 4.95 5.18 11.47
C TYR A 107 6.10 5.12 12.47
N LEU A 108 5.79 4.78 13.73
CA LEU A 108 6.83 4.56 14.73
C LEU A 108 7.71 3.37 14.35
N ARG A 109 7.14 2.26 13.88
CA ARG A 109 7.89 1.10 13.41
C ARG A 109 8.83 1.46 12.25
N PHE A 110 8.35 2.18 11.23
CA PHE A 110 9.18 2.63 10.11
C PHE A 110 10.37 3.48 10.60
N THR A 111 10.13 4.35 11.59
CA THR A 111 11.20 5.15 12.21
C THR A 111 12.23 4.27 12.92
N LEU A 112 11.77 3.30 13.72
CA LEU A 112 12.65 2.41 14.49
C LEU A 112 13.43 1.43 13.60
N GLU A 113 12.84 1.00 12.49
CA GLU A 113 13.49 0.18 11.47
C GLU A 113 14.43 0.98 10.56
N GLN A 114 14.51 2.31 10.76
CA GLN A 114 15.27 3.23 9.92
C GLN A 114 14.90 3.10 8.42
N ALA A 115 13.62 2.86 8.14
CA ALA A 115 13.13 2.70 6.79
C ALA A 115 13.15 4.03 6.03
N THR A 116 13.48 3.98 4.74
CA THR A 116 13.29 5.10 3.82
C THR A 116 11.82 5.16 3.43
N VAL A 117 11.10 6.20 3.86
CA VAL A 117 9.68 6.37 3.52
C VAL A 117 9.55 7.33 2.34
N ILE A 118 8.96 6.87 1.24
CA ILE A 118 8.64 7.70 0.07
C ILE A 118 7.12 7.82 0.01
N THR A 119 6.61 9.05 0.16
CA THR A 119 5.16 9.31 0.16
C THR A 119 4.68 9.72 -1.22
N PHE A 120 3.58 9.12 -1.63
CA PHE A 120 2.81 9.42 -2.83
C PHE A 120 1.43 9.91 -2.45
#